data_AF-A0AAD5XRZ1-F1
#
_entry.id   AF-A0AAD5XRZ1-F1
#
_cell.length_a   1.000
_cell.length_b   1.000
_cell.length_c   1.000
_cell.angle_alpha   90.00
_cell.angle_beta   90.00
_cell.angle_gamma   90.00
#
_symmetry.space_group_name_H-M   'P 1'
#
loop_
_entity.id
_entity.type
_entity.pdbx_description
1 polymer ?
#
loop_
_entity_poly.entity_id
_entity_poly.type
_entity_poly.pdbx_seq_one_letter_code
_entity_poly.pdbx_strand_id
1 'polypeptide(L)'
;DFKFLSKKLNFNYSEYNSRYLSSYGQTNSDAYQLIEFGIGEFFCTAFDTIVVGDVNTDARIILSTNRFDFGLKDNDLQIYYQQIKYLNGDLGEPNEILKSETKIIYVQNNPWESKYADFKLNSPKKNYLNYTLIRPFGFSNLESNRNISQEEKKLACFQNHPFFGNFMEILVESGIRFKILDDLNYGGPQVLNQYKAFITLSYQVSTMKIYENLLAGVITVVPTPRYLKELIYLPGYERSFINDTFLDGETWYANIEYYSDDLKELFYQFDSIEELKFLLEREEIDPLNVREKGKAYLQSQRIEGLQKWGKILEMRISENALLNLMDE
;
A
#
# COMPACT_ATOMS: atom_id res chain seq x y z
N ASP A 1 -4.93 -1.28 10.59
CA ASP A 1 -5.37 -2.61 10.14
C ASP A 1 -5.26 -3.73 11.17
N PHE A 2 -4.10 -4.08 11.74
CA PHE A 2 -4.01 -5.19 12.71
C PHE A 2 -4.87 -5.03 13.97
N LYS A 3 -5.02 -3.81 14.50
CA LYS A 3 -5.96 -3.54 15.60
C LYS A 3 -7.43 -3.81 15.23
N PHE A 4 -7.80 -3.61 13.96
CA PHE A 4 -9.14 -3.96 13.48
C PHE A 4 -9.28 -5.48 13.32
N LEU A 5 -8.28 -6.14 12.73
CA LEU A 5 -8.21 -7.59 12.63
C LEU A 5 -8.35 -8.25 14.00
N SER A 6 -7.57 -7.80 14.99
CA SER A 6 -7.56 -8.36 16.34
C SER A 6 -8.93 -8.27 17.01
N LYS A 7 -9.62 -7.13 16.84
CA LYS A 7 -10.98 -6.95 17.33
C LYS A 7 -11.98 -7.88 16.63
N LYS A 8 -11.91 -8.02 15.30
CA LYS A 8 -12.90 -8.78 14.51
C LYS A 8 -12.67 -10.29 14.54
N LEU A 9 -11.41 -10.73 14.67
CA LEU A 9 -11.01 -12.14 14.77
C LEU A 9 -10.77 -12.59 16.23
N ASN A 10 -10.93 -11.68 17.19
CA ASN A 10 -10.83 -11.94 18.63
C ASN A 10 -9.50 -12.57 19.06
N PHE A 11 -8.38 -11.90 18.72
CA PHE A 11 -7.05 -12.28 19.18
C PHE A 11 -6.32 -11.11 19.83
N ASN A 12 -5.30 -11.41 20.64
CA ASN A 12 -4.44 -10.40 21.23
C ASN A 12 -3.33 -10.03 20.25
N TYR A 13 -3.12 -8.72 20.06
CA TYR A 13 -2.11 -8.20 19.16
C TYR A 13 -1.21 -7.22 19.91
N SER A 14 0.09 -7.32 19.66
CA SER A 14 1.10 -6.36 20.11
C SER A 14 1.85 -5.82 18.90
N GLU A 15 2.13 -4.53 18.91
CA GLU A 15 2.93 -3.85 17.89
C GLU A 15 4.37 -3.70 18.37
N TYR A 16 5.32 -3.98 17.48
CA TYR A 16 6.73 -3.71 17.72
C TYR A 16 7.29 -2.79 16.65
N ASN A 17 7.79 -1.62 17.03
CA ASN A 17 8.47 -0.72 16.11
C ASN A 17 9.95 -1.09 16.06
N SER A 18 10.39 -1.65 14.93
CA SER A 18 11.79 -2.03 14.72
C SER A 18 12.76 -0.87 14.86
N ARG A 19 12.29 0.39 14.73
CA ARG A 19 13.10 1.59 14.96
C ARG A 19 13.67 1.71 16.37
N TYR A 20 13.14 0.95 17.33
CA TYR A 20 13.71 0.87 18.68
C TYR A 20 15.02 0.10 18.74
N LEU A 21 15.32 -0.74 17.73
CA LEU A 21 16.55 -1.53 17.68
C LEU A 21 17.52 -1.08 16.58
N SER A 22 16.99 -0.66 15.44
CA SER A 22 17.80 -0.20 14.31
C SER A 22 17.26 1.13 13.77
N SER A 23 18.06 1.81 12.96
CA SER A 23 17.53 2.94 12.17
C SER A 23 16.63 2.43 11.02
N TYR A 24 16.20 3.31 10.10
CA TYR A 24 15.42 2.87 8.94
C TYR A 24 16.29 2.02 8.01
N GLY A 25 15.89 0.76 7.79
CA GLY A 25 16.72 -0.26 7.14
C GLY A 25 17.60 -1.02 8.13
N GLN A 26 18.09 -2.18 7.71
CA GLN A 26 18.88 -3.08 8.55
C GLN A 26 20.17 -3.46 7.79
N THR A 27 21.32 -3.31 8.44
CA THR A 27 22.57 -3.86 7.92
C THR A 27 22.79 -5.28 8.43
N ASN A 28 23.68 -6.03 7.79
CA ASN A 28 24.11 -7.34 8.30
C ASN A 28 24.61 -7.28 9.75
N SER A 29 25.37 -6.24 10.12
CA SER A 29 25.86 -6.08 11.50
C SER A 29 24.72 -5.88 12.50
N ASP A 30 23.69 -5.12 12.13
CA ASP A 30 22.51 -4.92 12.97
C ASP A 30 21.78 -6.26 13.16
N ALA A 31 21.62 -7.04 12.10
CA ALA A 31 21.01 -8.38 12.18
C ALA A 31 21.77 -9.32 13.13
N TYR A 32 23.10 -9.37 13.05
CA TYR A 32 23.89 -10.19 13.98
C TYR A 32 23.70 -9.78 15.44
N GLN A 33 23.68 -8.47 15.74
CA GLN A 33 23.45 -8.01 17.11
C GLN A 33 22.08 -8.43 17.64
N LEU A 34 21.03 -8.36 16.81
CA LEU A 34 19.69 -8.79 17.20
C LEU A 34 19.61 -10.28 17.53
N ILE A 35 20.33 -11.10 16.75
CA ILE A 35 20.47 -12.53 17.00
C ILE A 35 21.22 -12.77 18.31
N GLU A 36 22.35 -12.10 18.53
CA GLU A 36 23.14 -12.23 19.76
C GLU A 36 22.37 -11.78 21.01
N PHE A 37 21.51 -10.76 20.89
CA PHE A 37 20.63 -10.32 21.97
C PHE A 37 19.43 -11.25 22.21
N GLY A 38 19.27 -12.33 21.43
CA GLY A 38 18.17 -13.28 21.60
C GLY A 38 16.80 -12.70 21.23
N ILE A 39 16.74 -11.63 20.44
CA ILE A 39 15.48 -10.95 20.10
C ILE A 39 14.55 -11.87 19.29
N GLY A 40 15.12 -12.63 18.33
CA GLY A 40 14.35 -13.62 17.56
C GLY A 40 13.77 -14.71 18.45
N GLU A 41 14.58 -15.26 19.37
CA GLU A 41 14.13 -16.27 20.34
C GLU A 41 13.02 -15.74 21.25
N PHE A 42 13.16 -14.51 21.73
CA PHE A 42 12.11 -13.84 22.49
C PHE A 42 10.79 -13.79 21.71
N PHE A 43 10.81 -13.34 20.45
CA PHE A 43 9.58 -13.28 19.66
C PHE A 43 8.99 -14.66 19.39
N CYS A 44 9.83 -15.64 19.04
CA CYS A 44 9.39 -17.00 18.76
C CYS A 44 8.80 -17.71 19.99
N THR A 45 9.23 -17.34 21.20
CA THR A 45 8.71 -17.91 22.46
C THR A 45 7.50 -17.15 23.00
N ALA A 46 7.42 -15.84 22.77
CA ALA A 46 6.37 -14.99 23.31
C ALA A 46 5.11 -14.90 22.43
N PHE A 47 5.19 -15.25 21.14
CA PHE A 47 4.09 -15.04 20.18
C PHE A 47 3.80 -16.29 19.34
N ASP A 48 2.50 -16.61 19.19
CA ASP A 48 2.04 -17.70 18.32
C ASP A 48 2.24 -17.37 16.83
N THR A 49 2.23 -16.09 16.46
CA THR A 49 2.35 -15.63 15.07
C THR A 49 3.10 -14.30 15.05
N ILE A 50 4.09 -14.23 14.15
CA ILE A 50 4.91 -13.04 13.92
C ILE A 50 4.63 -12.59 12.49
N VAL A 51 4.14 -11.35 12.34
CA VAL A 51 3.97 -10.69 11.04
C VAL A 51 5.01 -9.59 10.92
N VAL A 52 5.76 -9.61 9.82
CA VAL A 52 6.77 -8.59 9.52
C VAL A 52 6.35 -7.79 8.30
N GLY A 53 6.48 -6.46 8.37
CA GLY A 53 6.33 -5.57 7.23
C GLY A 53 7.60 -5.45 6.39
N ASP A 54 7.50 -5.66 5.08
CA ASP A 54 8.55 -5.51 4.07
C ASP A 54 9.76 -6.44 4.22
N VAL A 55 10.65 -6.22 5.21
CA VAL A 55 11.96 -6.90 5.31
C VAL A 55 12.22 -7.47 6.71
N ASN A 56 12.12 -8.80 6.84
CA ASN A 56 12.79 -9.63 7.85
C ASN A 56 12.51 -11.11 7.52
N THR A 57 13.52 -11.97 7.57
CA THR A 57 13.43 -13.39 7.20
C THR A 57 13.04 -14.32 8.36
N ASP A 58 13.04 -13.85 9.61
CA ASP A 58 12.72 -14.66 10.80
C ASP A 58 11.23 -14.58 11.19
N ALA A 59 10.34 -14.50 10.20
CA ALA A 59 8.90 -14.34 10.41
C ALA A 59 8.10 -15.59 10.01
N ARG A 60 6.99 -15.85 10.72
CA ARG A 60 5.97 -16.82 10.27
C ARG A 60 5.16 -16.25 9.09
N ILE A 61 4.97 -14.94 9.07
CA ILE A 61 4.25 -14.23 7.99
C ILE A 61 5.06 -13.02 7.55
N ILE A 62 5.30 -12.91 6.25
CA ILE A 62 5.91 -11.73 5.63
C ILE A 62 4.80 -10.97 4.89
N LEU A 63 4.53 -9.74 5.33
CA LEU A 63 3.60 -8.82 4.72
C LEU A 63 4.37 -7.76 3.92
N SER A 64 4.38 -7.88 2.60
CA SER A 64 4.99 -6.91 1.70
C SER A 64 4.01 -5.78 1.39
N THR A 65 4.41 -4.55 1.69
CA THR A 65 3.56 -3.36 1.52
C THR A 65 4.04 -2.41 0.42
N ASN A 66 5.32 -2.47 0.06
CA ASN A 66 5.91 -1.66 -1.01
C ASN A 66 6.89 -2.42 -1.90
N ARG A 67 7.80 -3.20 -1.28
CA ARG A 67 8.67 -4.23 -1.87
C ARG A 67 9.09 -5.19 -0.74
N PHE A 68 9.21 -6.48 -1.02
CA PHE A 68 9.75 -7.44 -0.04
C PHE A 68 11.24 -7.22 0.29
N ASP A 69 11.92 -6.32 -0.41
CA ASP A 69 13.33 -5.94 -0.19
C ASP A 69 13.50 -4.44 0.15
N PHE A 70 12.39 -3.77 0.47
CA PHE A 70 12.39 -2.32 0.62
C PHE A 70 13.29 -1.86 1.78
N GLY A 71 14.20 -0.92 1.50
CA GLY A 71 15.11 -0.36 2.50
C GLY A 71 16.39 -1.17 2.74
N LEU A 72 16.61 -2.27 2.01
CA LEU A 72 17.91 -2.96 1.97
C LEU A 72 18.91 -2.18 1.12
N LYS A 73 20.19 -2.22 1.52
CA LYS A 73 21.30 -1.64 0.77
C LYS A 73 21.74 -2.60 -0.34
N ASP A 74 22.29 -2.07 -1.43
CA ASP A 74 22.69 -2.86 -2.61
C ASP A 74 23.61 -4.05 -2.28
N ASN A 75 24.54 -3.86 -1.34
CA ASN A 75 25.47 -4.92 -0.92
C ASN A 75 24.79 -6.05 -0.14
N ASP A 76 23.63 -5.80 0.48
CA ASP A 76 22.91 -6.76 1.29
C ASP A 76 21.79 -7.47 0.50
N LEU A 77 21.33 -6.91 -0.63
CA LEU A 77 20.26 -7.46 -1.46
C LEU A 77 20.53 -8.89 -1.94
N GLN A 78 21.74 -9.18 -2.41
CA GLN A 78 22.07 -10.51 -2.92
C GLN A 78 22.01 -11.58 -1.83
N ILE A 79 22.50 -11.25 -0.63
CA ILE A 79 22.45 -12.13 0.54
C ILE A 79 20.99 -12.37 0.93
N TYR A 80 20.19 -11.31 0.99
CA TYR A 80 18.77 -11.41 1.30
C TYR A 80 18.00 -12.28 0.29
N TYR A 81 18.23 -12.12 -1.01
CA TYR A 81 17.60 -12.96 -2.03
C TYR A 81 18.02 -14.42 -1.91
N GLN A 82 19.28 -14.71 -1.56
CA GLN A 82 19.73 -16.08 -1.29
C GLN A 82 19.01 -16.67 -0.07
N GLN A 83 18.82 -15.89 1.00
CA GLN A 83 18.06 -16.33 2.17
C GLN A 83 16.61 -16.65 1.80
N ILE A 84 15.93 -15.78 1.05
CA ILE A 84 14.56 -16.04 0.58
C ILE A 84 14.50 -17.31 -0.27
N LYS A 85 15.45 -17.52 -1.17
CA LYS A 85 15.54 -18.76 -1.95
C LYS A 85 15.79 -19.99 -1.08
N TYR A 86 16.68 -19.90 -0.10
CA TYR A 86 16.95 -20.97 0.84
C TYR A 86 15.71 -21.34 1.66
N LEU A 87 14.98 -20.36 2.20
CA LEU A 87 13.76 -20.58 2.97
C LEU A 87 12.63 -21.21 2.14
N ASN A 88 12.63 -20.99 0.82
CA ASN A 88 11.69 -21.61 -0.11
C ASN A 88 12.20 -22.93 -0.73
N GLY A 89 13.39 -23.39 -0.33
CA GLY A 89 13.96 -24.69 -0.72
C GLY A 89 14.68 -24.73 -2.07
N ASP A 90 15.02 -23.58 -2.66
CA ASP A 90 15.66 -23.49 -3.97
C ASP A 90 17.19 -23.72 -3.95
N LEU A 91 17.83 -23.57 -2.78
CA LEU A 91 19.30 -23.68 -2.63
C LEU A 91 19.75 -24.97 -1.90
N GLY A 92 18.90 -25.99 -1.89
CA GLY A 92 19.08 -27.24 -1.14
C GLY A 92 17.95 -27.46 -0.15
N GLU A 93 17.80 -28.68 0.37
CA GLU A 93 16.80 -28.94 1.42
C GLU A 93 17.11 -28.02 2.62
N PRO A 94 16.16 -27.16 3.05
CA PRO A 94 16.24 -26.60 4.40
C PRO A 94 16.40 -27.79 5.36
N ASN A 95 17.24 -27.65 6.40
CA ASN A 95 17.36 -28.68 7.44
C ASN A 95 15.96 -29.21 7.78
N GLU A 96 15.76 -30.53 7.95
CA GLU A 96 14.42 -31.12 8.18
C GLU A 96 13.64 -30.45 9.33
N ILE A 97 14.37 -29.83 10.27
CA ILE A 97 13.87 -28.97 11.35
C ILE A 97 13.13 -27.72 10.82
N LEU A 98 13.69 -27.01 9.84
CA LEU A 98 13.06 -25.83 9.21
C LEU A 98 11.82 -26.21 8.38
N LYS A 99 11.86 -27.36 7.71
CA LYS A 99 10.73 -27.86 6.88
C LYS A 99 9.49 -28.24 7.69
N SER A 100 9.67 -28.73 8.91
CA SER A 100 8.58 -29.29 9.71
C SER A 100 7.89 -28.26 10.60
N GLU A 101 8.52 -27.12 10.90
CA GLU A 101 8.00 -26.15 11.89
C GLU A 101 7.74 -24.73 11.35
N THR A 102 8.39 -24.29 10.27
CA THR A 102 8.30 -22.88 9.82
C THR A 102 7.64 -22.76 8.45
N LYS A 103 6.32 -22.64 8.43
CA LYS A 103 5.57 -22.27 7.22
C LYS A 103 5.58 -20.74 7.06
N ILE A 104 6.44 -20.23 6.19
CA ILE A 104 6.41 -18.81 5.81
C ILE A 104 5.20 -18.57 4.91
N ILE A 105 4.35 -17.63 5.31
CA ILE A 105 3.21 -17.18 4.50
C ILE A 105 3.52 -15.79 3.97
N TYR A 106 3.49 -15.65 2.64
CA TYR A 106 3.68 -14.37 1.97
C TYR A 106 2.33 -13.69 1.71
N VAL A 107 2.18 -12.48 2.22
CA VAL A 107 1.00 -11.63 2.02
C VAL A 107 1.45 -10.35 1.32
N GLN A 108 0.70 -9.94 0.31
CA GLN A 108 0.92 -8.69 -0.41
C GLN A 108 -0.31 -7.80 -0.29
N ASN A 109 -0.14 -6.48 -0.24
CA ASN A 109 -1.26 -5.53 -0.30
C ASN A 109 -1.64 -5.15 -1.73
N ASN A 110 -0.76 -5.40 -2.70
CA ASN A 110 -0.93 -5.04 -4.09
C ASN A 110 -0.46 -6.18 -5.02
N PRO A 111 -1.00 -6.29 -6.25
CA PRO A 111 -0.67 -7.39 -7.16
C PRO A 111 0.75 -7.30 -7.75
N TRP A 112 1.41 -6.14 -7.69
CA TRP A 112 2.73 -5.95 -8.28
C TRP A 112 3.85 -6.61 -7.48
N GLU A 113 3.73 -6.73 -6.15
CA GLU A 113 4.75 -7.38 -5.28
C GLU A 113 5.16 -8.76 -5.79
N SER A 114 4.17 -9.62 -6.10
CA SER A 114 4.44 -10.97 -6.61
C SER A 114 5.21 -10.97 -7.92
N LYS A 115 4.88 -10.05 -8.85
CA LYS A 115 5.62 -9.90 -10.11
C LYS A 115 7.04 -9.39 -9.89
N TYR A 116 7.19 -8.43 -8.98
CA TYR A 116 8.49 -7.89 -8.61
C TYR A 116 9.39 -8.97 -8.02
N ALA A 117 8.85 -9.79 -7.12
CA ALA A 117 9.57 -10.92 -6.53
C ALA A 117 9.96 -11.96 -7.59
N ASP A 118 9.05 -12.34 -8.50
CA ASP A 118 9.36 -13.26 -9.59
C ASP A 118 10.54 -12.77 -10.44
N PHE A 119 10.53 -11.48 -10.78
CA PHE A 119 11.60 -10.84 -11.55
C PHE A 119 12.94 -10.79 -10.79
N LYS A 120 12.95 -10.25 -9.56
CA LYS A 120 14.19 -10.07 -8.78
C LYS A 120 14.82 -11.39 -8.35
N LEU A 121 13.99 -12.39 -8.03
CA LEU A 121 14.48 -13.70 -7.63
C LEU A 121 14.83 -14.57 -8.84
N ASN A 122 14.57 -14.13 -10.08
CA ASN A 122 14.83 -14.87 -11.31
C ASN A 122 14.21 -16.28 -11.24
N SER A 123 12.96 -16.37 -10.77
CA SER A 123 12.29 -17.65 -10.59
C SER A 123 11.60 -18.08 -11.89
N PRO A 124 11.72 -19.35 -12.31
CA PRO A 124 10.97 -19.87 -13.46
C PRO A 124 9.48 -20.09 -13.15
N LYS A 125 9.06 -19.98 -11.89
CA LYS A 125 7.66 -20.16 -11.46
C LYS A 125 6.98 -18.80 -11.35
N LYS A 126 5.81 -18.67 -11.98
CA LYS A 126 4.91 -17.53 -11.76
C LYS A 126 4.36 -17.58 -10.33
N ASN A 127 4.38 -16.46 -9.63
CA ASN A 127 4.07 -16.33 -8.21
C ASN A 127 4.94 -17.26 -7.34
N TYR A 128 6.26 -17.13 -7.47
CA TYR A 128 7.25 -17.98 -6.82
C TYR A 128 7.05 -18.10 -5.30
N LEU A 129 6.80 -16.98 -4.63
CA LEU A 129 6.58 -16.94 -3.18
C LEU A 129 5.13 -17.29 -2.79
N ASN A 130 4.26 -17.64 -3.74
CA ASN A 130 2.86 -17.97 -3.51
C ASN A 130 2.13 -16.90 -2.67
N TYR A 131 2.27 -15.63 -3.07
CA TYR A 131 1.66 -14.51 -2.37
C TYR A 131 0.14 -14.64 -2.29
N THR A 132 -0.41 -14.33 -1.12
CA THR A 132 -1.83 -14.07 -0.93
C THR A 132 -2.08 -12.56 -0.96
N LEU A 133 -2.86 -12.08 -1.93
CA LEU A 133 -3.27 -10.67 -1.98
C LEU A 133 -4.32 -10.38 -0.90
N ILE A 134 -3.96 -9.55 0.08
CA ILE A 134 -4.89 -9.00 1.06
C ILE A 134 -4.71 -7.48 1.11
N ARG A 135 -5.70 -6.78 0.58
CA ARG A 135 -5.70 -5.33 0.54
C ARG A 135 -5.95 -4.72 1.92
N PRO A 136 -5.51 -3.46 2.12
CA PRO A 136 -5.77 -2.71 3.33
C PRO A 136 -7.25 -2.56 3.63
N PHE A 137 -7.59 -2.50 4.91
CA PHE A 137 -8.97 -2.27 5.35
C PHE A 137 -9.37 -0.78 5.29
N GLY A 138 -8.44 0.12 4.96
CA GLY A 138 -8.69 1.56 4.85
C GLY A 138 -8.89 2.27 6.20
N PHE A 139 -8.43 1.69 7.31
CA PHE A 139 -8.51 2.36 8.61
C PHE A 139 -7.40 3.40 8.77
N SER A 140 -7.81 4.63 9.06
CA SER A 140 -6.91 5.70 9.47
C SER A 140 -7.22 6.14 10.90
N ASN A 141 -6.19 6.26 11.73
CA ASN A 141 -6.32 6.78 13.10
C ASN A 141 -6.04 8.29 13.17
N LEU A 142 -5.85 8.94 12.03
CA LEU A 142 -5.61 10.38 11.96
C LEU A 142 -6.93 11.12 12.20
N GLU A 143 -7.05 11.75 13.37
CA GLU A 143 -8.21 12.57 13.70
C GLU A 143 -8.31 13.79 12.80
N SER A 144 -9.54 14.14 12.40
CA SER A 144 -9.81 15.35 11.63
C SER A 144 -9.85 16.56 12.55
N ASN A 145 -8.67 17.04 12.96
CA ASN A 145 -8.59 18.21 13.84
C ASN A 145 -8.67 19.54 13.07
N ARG A 146 -8.88 19.47 11.75
CA ARG A 146 -8.90 20.61 10.83
C ARG A 146 -10.29 20.79 10.24
N ASN A 147 -11.03 21.76 10.75
CA ASN A 147 -12.22 22.28 10.08
C ASN A 147 -11.80 23.28 9.01
N ILE A 148 -12.14 23.03 7.75
CA ILE A 148 -11.87 23.96 6.65
C ILE A 148 -13.08 24.86 6.36
N SER A 149 -12.82 26.06 5.83
CA SER A 149 -13.87 27.05 5.52
C SER A 149 -14.79 26.60 4.38
N GLN A 150 -16.01 27.14 4.30
CA GLN A 150 -16.96 26.81 3.21
C GLN A 150 -16.41 27.14 1.81
N GLU A 151 -15.57 28.18 1.69
CA GLU A 151 -14.91 28.50 0.43
C GLU A 151 -13.82 27.49 0.08
N GLU A 152 -13.08 26.96 1.06
CA GLU A 152 -12.10 25.90 0.84
C GLU A 152 -12.76 24.56 0.45
N LYS A 153 -13.95 24.25 0.98
CA LYS A 153 -14.71 23.04 0.57
C LYS A 153 -15.04 23.00 -0.92
N LYS A 154 -15.13 24.17 -1.57
CA LYS A 154 -15.37 24.29 -3.02
C LYS A 154 -14.11 24.03 -3.85
N LEU A 155 -12.93 24.01 -3.23
CA LEU A 155 -11.66 23.81 -3.91
C LEU A 155 -11.31 22.33 -3.95
N ALA A 156 -10.64 21.93 -5.04
CA ALA A 156 -9.83 20.73 -5.00
C ALA A 156 -8.60 20.95 -4.11
N CYS A 157 -8.03 19.88 -3.60
CA CYS A 157 -6.77 19.92 -2.87
C CYS A 157 -5.70 19.06 -3.58
N PHE A 158 -4.44 19.44 -3.38
CA PHE A 158 -3.28 18.75 -3.91
C PHE A 158 -2.23 18.65 -2.80
N GLN A 159 -1.68 17.46 -2.60
CA GLN A 159 -0.53 17.26 -1.73
C GLN A 159 0.73 17.47 -2.55
N ASN A 160 1.52 18.48 -2.20
CA ASN A 160 2.80 18.73 -2.85
C ASN A 160 3.85 17.70 -2.39
N HIS A 161 3.78 16.50 -2.98
CA HIS A 161 4.73 15.45 -2.68
C HIS A 161 6.05 15.71 -3.40
N PRO A 162 7.23 15.53 -2.76
CA PRO A 162 8.53 15.72 -3.40
C PRO A 162 8.78 14.81 -4.61
N PHE A 163 7.89 13.83 -4.86
CA PHE A 163 8.01 12.87 -5.95
C PHE A 163 7.20 13.26 -7.19
N PHE A 164 6.43 14.35 -7.13
CA PHE A 164 5.58 14.81 -8.22
C PHE A 164 6.29 15.79 -9.17
N GLY A 165 7.58 16.06 -8.94
CA GLY A 165 8.36 17.01 -9.73
C GLY A 165 7.67 18.37 -9.84
N ASN A 166 7.76 18.98 -11.02
CA ASN A 166 7.22 20.31 -11.29
C ASN A 166 5.69 20.33 -11.54
N PHE A 167 4.95 19.25 -11.24
CA PHE A 167 3.49 19.24 -11.49
C PHE A 167 2.73 20.33 -10.73
N MET A 168 3.20 20.71 -9.54
CA MET A 168 2.62 21.82 -8.78
C MET A 168 2.70 23.14 -9.56
N GLU A 169 3.84 23.43 -10.20
CA GLU A 169 4.04 24.62 -11.02
C GLU A 169 3.06 24.63 -12.20
N ILE A 170 2.89 23.49 -12.86
CA ILE A 170 1.91 23.32 -13.96
C ILE A 170 0.49 23.64 -13.49
N LEU A 171 0.09 23.14 -12.31
CA LEU A 171 -1.22 23.45 -11.76
C LEU A 171 -1.39 24.95 -11.47
N VAL A 172 -0.37 25.61 -10.93
CA VAL A 172 -0.41 27.06 -10.67
C VAL A 172 -0.51 27.86 -11.98
N GLU A 173 0.32 27.55 -12.98
CA GLU A 173 0.36 28.25 -14.27
C GLU A 173 -0.93 28.07 -15.08
N SER A 174 -1.62 26.94 -14.92
CA SER A 174 -2.90 26.66 -15.58
C SER A 174 -4.09 27.49 -15.06
N GLY A 175 -3.90 28.21 -13.96
CA GLY A 175 -4.95 28.98 -13.29
C GLY A 175 -6.04 28.13 -12.65
N ILE A 176 -5.79 26.84 -12.40
CA ILE A 176 -6.69 26.00 -11.60
C ILE A 176 -6.72 26.55 -10.17
N ARG A 177 -7.92 26.69 -9.60
CA ARG A 177 -8.07 27.04 -8.18
C ARG A 177 -8.05 25.78 -7.32
N PHE A 178 -6.98 25.61 -6.55
CA PHE A 178 -6.82 24.48 -5.63
C PHE A 178 -6.16 24.91 -4.32
N LYS A 179 -6.25 24.04 -3.32
CA LYS A 179 -5.57 24.17 -2.03
C LYS A 179 -4.33 23.26 -2.02
N ILE A 180 -3.17 23.83 -1.74
CA ILE A 180 -1.97 23.05 -1.41
C ILE A 180 -2.08 22.60 0.05
N LEU A 181 -1.87 21.31 0.28
CA LEU A 181 -1.75 20.72 1.61
C LEU A 181 -0.27 20.62 1.99
N ASP A 182 0.07 21.02 3.22
CA ASP A 182 1.45 21.16 3.69
C ASP A 182 2.25 19.84 3.64
N ASP A 183 3.58 19.97 3.47
CA ASP A 183 4.46 19.06 2.70
C ASP A 183 4.75 17.65 3.24
N LEU A 184 4.08 17.15 4.28
CA LEU A 184 4.27 15.73 4.69
C LEU A 184 3.00 15.06 5.21
N ASN A 185 2.07 15.83 5.76
CA ASN A 185 0.83 15.32 6.34
C ASN A 185 -0.36 16.02 5.69
N TYR A 186 -1.00 15.34 4.74
CA TYR A 186 -2.22 15.82 4.07
C TYR A 186 -3.46 15.88 5.01
N GLY A 187 -3.29 15.62 6.31
CA GLY A 187 -4.33 15.64 7.33
C GLY A 187 -5.17 14.37 7.42
N GLY A 188 -4.87 13.34 6.62
CA GLY A 188 -5.63 12.11 6.59
C GLY A 188 -6.91 12.20 5.74
N PRO A 189 -7.59 11.05 5.52
CA PRO A 189 -8.71 10.93 4.59
C PRO A 189 -9.91 11.78 5.00
N GLN A 190 -10.11 12.01 6.31
CA GLN A 190 -11.20 12.84 6.81
C GLN A 190 -11.03 14.33 6.52
N VAL A 191 -9.79 14.82 6.42
CA VAL A 191 -9.51 16.19 5.97
C VAL A 191 -9.73 16.29 4.46
N LEU A 192 -9.27 15.31 3.69
CA LEU A 192 -9.47 15.28 2.24
C LEU A 192 -10.96 15.25 1.85
N ASN A 193 -11.77 14.51 2.60
CA ASN A 193 -13.20 14.38 2.33
C ASN A 193 -13.97 15.71 2.45
N GLN A 194 -13.42 16.70 3.14
CA GLN A 194 -14.02 18.04 3.22
C GLN A 194 -13.82 18.88 1.95
N TYR A 195 -12.80 18.56 1.14
CA TYR A 195 -12.54 19.24 -0.14
C TYR A 195 -13.42 18.68 -1.25
N LYS A 196 -13.55 19.45 -2.33
CA LYS A 196 -14.29 19.05 -3.53
C LYS A 196 -13.72 17.78 -4.15
N ALA A 197 -12.39 17.72 -4.28
CA ALA A 197 -11.66 16.59 -4.82
C ALA A 197 -10.21 16.60 -4.31
N PHE A 198 -9.54 15.46 -4.42
CA PHE A 198 -8.11 15.29 -4.16
C PHE A 198 -7.39 14.94 -5.47
N ILE A 199 -6.49 15.82 -5.89
CA ILE A 199 -5.64 15.62 -7.07
C ILE A 199 -4.38 14.90 -6.62
N THR A 200 -4.04 13.79 -7.27
CA THR A 200 -2.81 13.06 -6.97
C THR A 200 -2.21 12.44 -8.22
N LEU A 201 -0.89 12.25 -8.21
CA LEU A 201 -0.18 11.44 -9.17
C LEU A 201 0.24 10.12 -8.51
N SER A 202 0.40 9.07 -9.31
CA SER A 202 0.90 7.79 -8.80
C SER A 202 2.42 7.77 -8.83
N TYR A 203 3.05 7.87 -7.68
CA TYR A 203 4.51 7.72 -7.53
C TYR A 203 4.93 6.31 -7.08
N GLN A 204 3.95 5.48 -6.69
CA GLN A 204 4.09 4.09 -6.28
C GLN A 204 3.03 3.24 -6.99
N VAL A 205 3.23 1.92 -7.03
CA VAL A 205 2.26 0.95 -7.59
C VAL A 205 0.98 0.82 -6.77
N SER A 206 1.11 0.98 -5.46
CA SER A 206 0.02 0.94 -4.49
C SER A 206 0.30 1.97 -3.43
N THR A 207 -0.75 2.61 -2.93
CA THR A 207 -0.64 3.46 -1.75
C THR A 207 -1.76 3.10 -0.80
N MET A 208 -1.43 2.79 0.46
CA MET A 208 -2.42 2.50 1.51
C MET A 208 -3.53 3.56 1.59
N LYS A 209 -3.15 4.81 1.29
CA LYS A 209 -4.01 5.99 1.17
C LYS A 209 -5.21 5.78 0.23
N ILE A 210 -5.10 4.97 -0.82
CA ILE A 210 -6.23 4.67 -1.73
C ILE A 210 -7.42 4.14 -0.93
N TYR A 211 -7.18 3.13 -0.10
CA TYR A 211 -8.22 2.46 0.67
C TYR A 211 -8.79 3.34 1.77
N GLU A 212 -7.94 4.13 2.44
CA GLU A 212 -8.39 5.13 3.42
C GLU A 212 -9.29 6.20 2.78
N ASN A 213 -8.93 6.65 1.59
CA ASN A 213 -9.68 7.67 0.84
C ASN A 213 -11.01 7.13 0.32
N LEU A 214 -11.03 5.91 -0.23
CA LEU A 214 -12.27 5.26 -0.66
C LEU A 214 -13.25 5.11 0.51
N LEU A 215 -12.78 4.69 1.69
CA LEU A 215 -13.62 4.58 2.88
C LEU A 215 -14.24 5.92 3.27
N ALA A 216 -13.42 6.97 3.30
CA ALA A 216 -13.88 8.29 3.69
C ALA A 216 -14.75 8.95 2.62
N GLY A 217 -14.88 8.35 1.42
CA GLY A 217 -15.61 8.91 0.31
C GLY A 217 -14.89 10.11 -0.31
N VAL A 218 -13.56 10.11 -0.35
CA VAL A 218 -12.77 11.15 -1.01
C VAL A 218 -12.85 10.96 -2.53
N ILE A 219 -13.32 11.98 -3.25
CA ILE A 219 -13.22 11.99 -4.72
C ILE A 219 -11.75 12.19 -5.09
N THR A 220 -11.14 11.17 -5.67
CA THR A 220 -9.75 11.22 -6.11
C THR A 220 -9.69 11.37 -7.62
N VAL A 221 -8.83 12.28 -8.07
CA VAL A 221 -8.63 12.65 -9.47
C VAL A 221 -7.18 12.34 -9.83
N VAL A 222 -6.98 11.47 -10.82
CA VAL A 222 -5.67 10.96 -11.25
C VAL A 222 -5.50 11.14 -12.77
N PRO A 223 -4.27 11.24 -13.30
CA PRO A 223 -4.08 11.27 -14.74
C PRO A 223 -4.47 9.91 -15.36
N THR A 224 -4.82 9.87 -16.64
CA THR A 224 -4.89 8.60 -17.38
C THR A 224 -3.49 7.93 -17.44
N PRO A 225 -3.40 6.63 -17.76
CA PRO A 225 -2.11 5.98 -18.03
C PRO A 225 -1.26 6.69 -19.09
N ARG A 226 -1.91 7.18 -20.17
CA ARG A 226 -1.24 7.91 -21.25
C ARG A 226 -0.63 9.21 -20.71
N TYR A 227 -1.42 10.00 -19.98
CA TYR A 227 -0.96 11.29 -19.50
C TYR A 227 0.05 11.14 -18.35
N LEU A 228 -0.12 10.15 -17.47
CA LEU A 228 0.90 9.83 -16.47
C LEU A 228 2.25 9.53 -17.12
N LYS A 229 2.27 8.80 -18.24
CA LYS A 229 3.50 8.53 -18.99
C LYS A 229 4.20 9.80 -19.46
N GLU A 230 3.49 10.90 -19.69
CA GLU A 230 4.09 12.19 -20.02
C GLU A 230 4.60 12.89 -18.74
N LEU A 231 3.80 12.86 -17.67
CA LEU A 231 4.11 13.51 -16.40
C LEU A 231 5.34 12.93 -15.67
N ILE A 232 5.60 11.63 -15.79
CA ILE A 232 6.80 11.00 -15.17
C ILE A 232 8.13 11.50 -15.75
N TYR A 233 8.11 12.15 -16.92
CA TYR A 233 9.30 12.74 -17.52
C TYR A 233 9.52 14.20 -17.10
N LEU A 234 8.63 14.75 -16.26
CA LEU A 234 8.84 16.07 -15.69
C LEU A 234 10.12 16.10 -14.83
N PRO A 235 10.87 17.21 -14.85
CA PRO A 235 11.96 17.42 -13.92
C PRO A 235 11.51 17.19 -12.46
N GLY A 236 12.32 16.49 -11.69
CA GLY A 236 12.05 16.20 -10.28
C GLY A 236 11.03 15.08 -10.00
N TYR A 237 10.45 14.45 -11.03
CA TYR A 237 9.58 13.29 -10.80
C TYR A 237 10.39 12.07 -10.35
N GLU A 238 10.04 11.49 -9.19
CA GLU A 238 10.71 10.30 -8.66
C GLU A 238 10.17 9.04 -9.35
N ARG A 239 11.07 8.35 -10.06
CA ARG A 239 10.70 7.23 -10.93
C ARG A 239 11.07 5.86 -10.38
N SER A 240 11.78 5.76 -9.26
CA SER A 240 12.31 4.49 -8.75
C SER A 240 11.26 3.37 -8.65
N PHE A 241 10.05 3.65 -8.15
CA PHE A 241 9.00 2.64 -8.02
C PHE A 241 8.28 2.31 -9.34
N ILE A 242 8.23 3.25 -10.28
CA ILE A 242 7.53 3.05 -11.57
C ILE A 242 8.50 2.47 -12.60
N ASN A 243 9.80 2.76 -12.52
CA ASN A 243 10.85 2.21 -13.39
C ASN A 243 10.82 0.68 -13.44
N ASP A 244 10.66 0.02 -12.30
CA ASP A 244 10.55 -1.44 -12.25
C ASP A 244 9.21 -1.95 -12.85
N THR A 245 8.16 -1.13 -12.91
CA THR A 245 6.88 -1.49 -13.57
C THR A 245 6.94 -1.36 -15.10
N PHE A 246 7.80 -0.49 -15.64
CA PHE A 246 8.00 -0.35 -17.09
C PHE A 246 8.60 -1.60 -17.74
N LEU A 247 9.07 -2.56 -16.93
CA LEU A 247 9.47 -3.89 -17.39
C LEU A 247 8.31 -4.68 -18.04
N ASP A 248 7.04 -4.34 -17.74
CA ASP A 248 5.83 -4.92 -18.36
C ASP A 248 5.44 -4.25 -19.71
N GLY A 249 6.33 -3.45 -20.29
CA GLY A 249 6.17 -2.85 -21.62
C GLY A 249 4.97 -1.90 -21.71
N GLU A 250 4.08 -2.12 -22.69
CA GLU A 250 2.91 -1.26 -22.93
C GLU A 250 1.85 -1.35 -21.83
N THR A 251 1.89 -2.38 -20.98
CA THR A 251 0.88 -2.64 -19.94
C THR A 251 1.32 -2.29 -18.51
N TRP A 252 2.45 -1.58 -18.36
CA TRP A 252 3.03 -1.21 -17.07
C TRP A 252 2.01 -0.59 -16.09
N TYR A 253 1.08 0.22 -16.61
CA TYR A 253 0.07 0.91 -15.81
C TYR A 253 -0.90 -0.04 -15.11
N ALA A 254 -1.10 -1.25 -15.63
CA ALA A 254 -1.97 -2.27 -15.01
C ALA A 254 -1.40 -2.74 -13.65
N ASN A 255 -0.13 -2.44 -13.36
CA ASN A 255 0.49 -2.68 -12.06
C ASN A 255 0.24 -1.57 -11.05
N ILE A 256 -0.32 -0.44 -11.47
CA ILE A 256 -0.70 0.67 -10.59
C ILE A 256 -2.16 0.51 -10.21
N GLU A 257 -2.45 0.50 -8.91
CA GLU A 257 -3.79 0.23 -8.38
C GLU A 257 -4.85 1.21 -8.91
N TYR A 258 -4.49 2.49 -9.12
CA TYR A 258 -5.40 3.47 -9.72
C TYR A 258 -5.95 3.07 -11.09
N TYR A 259 -5.24 2.19 -11.82
CA TYR A 259 -5.62 1.72 -13.16
C TYR A 259 -5.99 0.24 -13.20
N SER A 260 -6.00 -0.44 -12.05
CA SER A 260 -6.43 -1.84 -11.97
C SER A 260 -7.90 -1.97 -12.36
N ASP A 261 -8.27 -3.08 -13.00
CA ASP A 261 -9.60 -3.26 -13.58
C ASP A 261 -10.73 -3.14 -12.55
N ASP A 262 -10.48 -3.50 -11.30
CA ASP A 262 -11.47 -3.47 -10.23
C ASP A 262 -11.55 -2.14 -9.48
N LEU A 263 -10.55 -1.25 -9.64
CA LEU A 263 -10.52 0.07 -8.97
C LEU A 263 -10.66 1.26 -9.92
N LYS A 264 -10.33 1.12 -11.20
CA LYS A 264 -10.23 2.25 -12.15
C LYS A 264 -11.50 3.09 -12.28
N GLU A 265 -12.66 2.50 -12.04
CA GLU A 265 -13.97 3.17 -12.09
C GLU A 265 -14.31 3.93 -10.79
N LEU A 266 -13.49 3.80 -9.75
CA LEU A 266 -13.63 4.48 -8.47
C LEU A 266 -12.84 5.81 -8.42
N PHE A 267 -12.16 6.16 -9.52
CA PHE A 267 -11.37 7.38 -9.65
C PHE A 267 -11.79 8.15 -10.89
N TYR A 268 -11.74 9.48 -10.79
CA TYR A 268 -11.85 10.32 -11.97
C TYR A 268 -10.50 10.42 -12.65
N GLN A 269 -10.49 10.27 -13.97
CA GLN A 269 -9.29 10.36 -14.77
C GLN A 269 -9.28 11.65 -15.60
N PHE A 270 -8.09 12.21 -15.84
CA PHE A 270 -7.88 13.33 -16.76
C PHE A 270 -6.69 13.07 -17.68
N ASP A 271 -6.82 13.48 -18.93
CA ASP A 271 -5.86 13.22 -20.00
C ASP A 271 -5.08 14.49 -20.41
N SER A 272 -5.44 15.65 -19.83
CA SER A 272 -4.72 16.93 -19.94
C SER A 272 -5.03 17.87 -18.76
N ILE A 273 -4.26 18.96 -18.63
CA ILE A 273 -4.52 20.01 -17.61
C ILE A 273 -5.84 20.75 -17.88
N GLU A 274 -6.19 20.97 -19.14
CA GLU A 274 -7.45 21.60 -19.54
C GLU A 274 -8.64 20.72 -19.16
N GLU A 275 -8.52 19.41 -19.34
CA GLU A 275 -9.54 18.46 -18.88
C GLU A 275 -9.66 18.45 -17.36
N LEU A 276 -8.53 18.45 -16.63
CA LEU A 276 -8.53 18.56 -15.18
C LEU A 276 -9.25 19.83 -14.72
N LYS A 277 -8.95 20.97 -15.35
CA LYS A 277 -9.62 22.25 -15.06
C LYS A 277 -11.13 22.15 -15.29
N PHE A 278 -11.54 21.63 -16.45
CA PHE A 278 -12.95 21.43 -16.77
C PHE A 278 -13.65 20.51 -15.75
N LEU A 279 -13.01 19.42 -15.35
CA LEU A 279 -13.52 18.50 -14.33
C LEU A 279 -13.74 19.21 -13.00
N LEU A 280 -12.76 20.00 -12.54
CA LEU A 280 -12.80 20.69 -11.26
C LEU A 280 -13.73 21.90 -11.23
N GLU A 281 -14.11 22.47 -12.37
CA GLU A 281 -15.05 23.60 -12.46
C GLU A 281 -16.53 23.17 -12.47
N ARG A 282 -16.83 21.88 -12.64
CA ARG A 282 -18.21 21.35 -12.62
C ARG A 282 -18.93 21.66 -11.32
N GLU A 283 -20.22 21.96 -11.37
CA GLU A 283 -21.03 22.14 -10.16
C GLU A 283 -21.09 20.83 -9.35
N GLU A 284 -21.47 19.74 -10.01
CA GLU A 284 -21.42 18.39 -9.45
C GLU A 284 -20.13 17.68 -9.90
N ILE A 285 -19.29 17.32 -8.92
CA ILE A 285 -17.99 16.69 -9.15
C ILE A 285 -18.08 15.15 -9.14
N ASP A 286 -19.12 14.58 -8.53
CA ASP A 286 -19.34 13.13 -8.45
C ASP A 286 -20.59 12.64 -9.21
N PRO A 287 -20.75 12.92 -10.51
CA PRO A 287 -21.90 12.44 -11.26
C PRO A 287 -21.95 10.90 -11.40
N LEU A 288 -20.86 10.19 -11.10
CA LEU A 288 -20.77 8.73 -11.22
C LEU A 288 -20.97 8.00 -9.88
N ASN A 289 -21.18 8.77 -8.80
CA ASN A 289 -21.34 8.30 -7.43
C ASN A 289 -20.15 7.43 -6.97
N VAL A 290 -18.93 7.83 -7.32
CA VAL A 290 -17.69 7.14 -6.95
C VAL A 290 -17.50 7.11 -5.43
N ARG A 291 -18.03 8.09 -4.69
CA ARG A 291 -17.98 8.09 -3.22
C ARG A 291 -18.68 6.87 -2.63
N GLU A 292 -19.93 6.62 -3.03
CA GLU A 292 -20.71 5.50 -2.49
C GLU A 292 -20.25 4.16 -3.07
N LYS A 293 -19.87 4.12 -4.36
CA LYS A 293 -19.26 2.93 -4.96
C LYS A 293 -17.96 2.54 -4.27
N GLY A 294 -17.11 3.51 -3.95
CA GLY A 294 -15.84 3.28 -3.26
C GLY A 294 -16.01 2.69 -1.87
N LYS A 295 -16.97 3.23 -1.09
CA LYS A 295 -17.33 2.67 0.23
C LYS A 295 -17.84 1.24 0.12
N ALA A 296 -18.79 0.99 -0.80
CA ALA A 296 -19.36 -0.34 -1.00
C ALA A 296 -18.30 -1.36 -1.45
N TYR A 297 -17.42 -0.96 -2.38
CA TYR A 297 -16.27 -1.77 -2.79
C TYR A 297 -15.41 -2.12 -1.59
N LEU A 298 -15.04 -1.13 -0.76
CA LEU A 298 -14.16 -1.37 0.38
C LEU A 298 -14.82 -2.23 1.47
N GLN A 299 -16.13 -2.10 1.70
CA GLN A 299 -16.88 -2.99 2.58
C GLN A 299 -16.77 -4.45 2.10
N SER A 300 -16.95 -4.70 0.80
CA SER A 300 -16.77 -6.04 0.24
C SER A 300 -15.33 -6.56 0.40
N GLN A 301 -14.33 -5.71 0.15
CA GLN A 301 -12.92 -6.05 0.32
C GLN A 301 -12.55 -6.32 1.79
N ARG A 302 -13.19 -5.65 2.76
CA ARG A 302 -12.98 -5.91 4.19
C ARG A 302 -13.42 -7.31 4.58
N ILE A 303 -14.56 -7.76 4.08
CA ILE A 303 -15.08 -9.10 4.33
C ILE A 303 -14.11 -10.14 3.73
N GLU A 304 -13.72 -9.96 2.48
CA GLU A 304 -12.77 -10.83 1.79
C GLU A 304 -11.41 -10.88 2.51
N GLY A 305 -10.87 -9.71 2.87
CA GLY A 305 -9.60 -9.59 3.57
C GLY A 305 -9.63 -10.25 4.95
N LEU A 306 -10.72 -10.10 5.70
CA LEU A 306 -10.90 -10.78 6.98
C LEU A 306 -10.95 -12.30 6.80
N GLN A 307 -11.68 -12.81 5.81
CA GLN A 307 -11.72 -14.24 5.50
C GLN A 307 -10.34 -14.80 5.16
N LYS A 308 -9.56 -14.07 4.34
CA LYS A 308 -8.18 -14.45 4.01
C LYS A 308 -7.28 -14.44 5.24
N TRP A 309 -7.34 -13.40 6.07
CA TRP A 309 -6.60 -13.34 7.33
C TRP A 309 -7.02 -14.43 8.32
N GLY A 310 -8.31 -14.71 8.46
CA GLY A 310 -8.82 -15.80 9.29
C GLY A 310 -8.25 -17.15 8.85
N LYS A 311 -8.18 -17.41 7.53
CA LYS A 311 -7.54 -18.62 7.01
C LYS A 311 -6.04 -18.66 7.30
N ILE A 312 -5.32 -17.55 7.13
CA ILE A 312 -3.87 -17.46 7.38
C ILE A 312 -3.54 -17.68 8.85
N LEU A 313 -4.34 -17.10 9.75
CA LEU A 313 -4.17 -17.19 11.20
C LEU A 313 -4.84 -18.44 11.81
N GLU A 314 -5.46 -19.28 10.98
CA GLU A 314 -6.22 -20.46 11.40
C GLU A 314 -7.36 -20.14 12.40
N MET A 315 -7.93 -18.96 12.26
CA MET A 315 -9.01 -18.43 13.08
C MET A 315 -10.37 -18.54 12.38
N ARG A 316 -11.41 -18.89 13.13
CA ARG A 316 -12.79 -18.86 12.64
C ARG A 316 -13.37 -17.47 12.81
N ILE A 317 -13.96 -16.94 11.74
CA ILE A 317 -14.78 -15.73 11.81
C ILE A 317 -16.17 -16.15 12.26
N SER A 318 -16.68 -15.51 13.32
CA SER A 318 -18.07 -15.75 13.72
C SER A 318 -19.02 -15.15 12.67
N GLU A 319 -20.14 -15.80 12.41
CA GLU A 319 -21.17 -15.28 11.50
C GLU A 319 -21.66 -13.89 11.94
N ASN A 320 -21.78 -13.67 13.25
CA ASN A 320 -22.12 -12.37 13.82
C ASN A 320 -21.08 -11.28 13.51
N ALA A 321 -19.78 -11.61 13.46
CA ALA A 321 -18.75 -10.65 13.10
C ALA A 321 -18.85 -10.24 11.62
N LEU A 322 -19.22 -11.18 10.72
CA LEU A 322 -19.46 -10.90 9.31
C LEU A 322 -20.70 -10.03 9.10
N LEU A 323 -21.80 -10.31 9.82
CA LEU A 323 -23.03 -9.51 9.75
C LEU A 323 -22.80 -8.07 10.21
N ASN A 324 -22.13 -7.89 11.36
CA ASN A 324 -21.81 -6.55 11.89
C ASN A 324 -20.89 -5.72 10.98
N LEU A 325 -20.20 -6.33 10.00
CA LEU A 325 -19.38 -5.62 9.04
C LEU A 325 -20.15 -5.12 7.81
N MET A 326 -21.32 -5.71 7.54
CA MET A 326 -22.19 -5.26 6.47
C MET A 326 -23.00 -4.03 6.88
N ASP A 327 -23.17 -3.83 8.20
CA ASP A 327 -23.92 -2.72 8.80
C ASP A 327 -23.03 -1.52 9.21
N GLU A 328 -21.69 -1.68 9.19
CA GLU A 328 -20.67 -0.65 9.44
C GLU A 328 -20.14 -0.04 8.14
#